data_AF-A0A4Q0IM02-F1
#
_entry.id   AF-A0A4Q0IM02-F1
#
_cell.length_a   1.000
_cell.length_b   1.000
_cell.length_c   1.000
_cell.angle_alpha   90.00
_cell.angle_beta   90.00
_cell.angle_gamma   90.00
#
_symmetry.space_group_name_H-M   'P 1'
#
loop_
_entity.id
_entity.type
_entity.pdbx_description
1 polymer ?
#
loop_
_entity_poly.entity_id
_entity_poly.type
_entity_poly.pdbx_seq_one_letter_code
_entity_poly.pdbx_strand_id
1 'polypeptide(L)'
;MATIQRGLSTKVNDNGKSEIMLRLSLSKNDKIRIKSGIFVLASRFKDGAFIKPRANQQEIAELRDTEDRLISLERFLIGLSETHPIKELTKDFIAKEIDRWRNPEKYAPKEVKLKKLSFDDIIDEFLKQKQLSEPRERHYRVLQRALHRFELYQRLTEKKSYKFSLDTCTTEDIYAFEAFLRAEPELYDQYPNIYKSFPSITHKTHKVKKPKPRGDNYMVTFTKRFKALFHWCHAQGITMNNPFVKYVSSVYEKYGTPIYIKDEEVLQLADFDFSYNKHLDTQRDIFIFQCCIGCRVGDTMKMTPANVIRTL
;
A
#
# COMPACT_ATOMS: atom_id res chain seq x y z
N MET A 1 -13.50 38.91 -25.60
CA MET A 1 -13.48 37.59 -24.95
C MET A 1 -12.96 36.58 -25.96
N ALA A 2 -12.03 35.71 -25.58
CA ALA A 2 -11.47 34.74 -26.50
C ALA A 2 -12.54 33.72 -26.92
N THR A 3 -12.53 33.32 -28.19
CA THR A 3 -13.46 32.31 -28.71
C THR A 3 -12.71 31.15 -29.35
N ILE A 4 -13.27 29.95 -29.24
CA ILE A 4 -12.68 28.73 -29.79
C ILE A 4 -13.60 28.17 -30.88
N GLN A 5 -13.04 27.96 -32.07
CA GLN A 5 -13.70 27.20 -33.13
C GLN A 5 -13.06 25.82 -33.23
N ARG A 6 -13.89 24.79 -33.36
CA ARG A 6 -13.45 23.41 -33.53
C ARG A 6 -13.49 23.04 -35.01
N GLY A 7 -12.54 22.24 -35.46
CA GLY A 7 -12.51 21.65 -36.78
C GLY A 7 -11.88 20.26 -36.72
N LEU A 8 -11.84 19.57 -37.85
CA LEU A 8 -11.22 18.26 -37.94
C LEU A 8 -9.97 18.33 -38.82
N SER A 9 -8.91 17.65 -38.40
CA SER A 9 -7.72 17.48 -39.21
C SER A 9 -8.01 16.62 -40.44
N THR A 10 -7.40 16.98 -41.57
CA THR A 10 -7.42 16.15 -42.79
C THR A 10 -6.55 14.90 -42.67
N LYS A 11 -5.66 14.85 -41.67
CA LYS A 11 -4.82 13.68 -41.39
C LYS A 11 -5.54 12.70 -40.47
N VAL A 12 -5.48 11.43 -40.85
CA VAL A 12 -6.06 10.30 -40.12
C VAL A 12 -4.92 9.49 -39.51
N ASN A 13 -5.12 9.00 -38.28
CA ASN A 13 -4.16 8.12 -37.61
C ASN A 13 -4.37 6.63 -37.99
N ASP A 14 -3.50 5.76 -37.50
CA ASP A 14 -3.54 4.32 -37.79
C ASP A 14 -4.86 3.63 -37.37
N ASN A 15 -5.59 4.24 -36.42
CA ASN A 15 -6.89 3.78 -35.93
C ASN A 15 -8.08 4.40 -36.68
N GLY A 16 -7.86 5.06 -37.82
CA GLY A 16 -8.93 5.66 -38.63
C GLY A 16 -9.58 6.92 -38.02
N LYS A 17 -8.98 7.50 -36.97
CA LYS A 17 -9.50 8.71 -36.28
C LYS A 17 -8.73 9.96 -36.73
N SER A 18 -9.45 11.07 -36.83
CA SER A 18 -8.88 12.38 -37.12
C SER A 18 -8.74 13.20 -35.84
N GLU A 19 -7.69 14.00 -35.76
CA GLU A 19 -7.47 14.91 -34.64
C GLU A 19 -8.45 16.10 -34.70
N ILE A 20 -9.04 16.47 -33.57
CA ILE A 20 -9.82 17.71 -33.45
C ILE A 20 -8.84 18.89 -33.41
N MET A 21 -9.02 19.85 -34.31
CA MET A 21 -8.21 21.07 -34.38
C MET A 21 -8.97 22.20 -33.71
N LEU A 22 -8.28 22.98 -32.88
CA LEU A 22 -8.86 24.15 -32.23
C LEU A 22 -8.30 25.43 -32.86
N ARG A 23 -9.15 26.43 -33.07
CA ARG A 23 -8.75 27.78 -33.45
C ARG A 23 -9.15 28.73 -32.34
N LEU A 24 -8.17 29.18 -31.57
CA LEU A 24 -8.33 30.19 -30.52
C LEU A 24 -8.22 31.58 -31.15
N SER A 25 -9.27 32.39 -31.04
CA SER A 25 -9.30 33.78 -31.49
C SER A 25 -9.21 34.69 -30.28
N LEU A 26 -8.08 35.37 -30.12
CA LEU A 26 -7.79 36.28 -29.00
C LEU A 26 -8.23 37.72 -29.34
N SER A 27 -8.02 38.14 -30.59
CA SER A 27 -8.44 39.43 -31.14
C SER A 27 -8.92 39.27 -32.60
N LYS A 28 -9.30 40.37 -33.26
CA LYS A 28 -9.69 40.36 -34.69
C LYS A 28 -8.56 39.80 -35.59
N ASN A 29 -7.31 40.09 -35.22
CA ASN A 29 -6.13 39.73 -36.00
C ASN A 29 -5.33 38.56 -35.39
N ASP A 30 -5.46 38.32 -34.08
CA ASP A 30 -4.70 37.29 -33.38
C ASP A 30 -5.49 35.99 -33.28
N LYS A 31 -5.21 35.07 -34.23
CA LYS A 31 -5.84 33.75 -34.32
C LYS A 31 -4.80 32.65 -34.35
N ILE A 32 -4.92 31.67 -33.47
CA ILE A 32 -3.94 30.61 -33.30
C ILE A 32 -4.58 29.25 -33.55
N ARG A 33 -3.93 28.43 -34.38
CA ARG A 33 -4.34 27.03 -34.60
C ARG A 33 -3.58 26.11 -33.65
N ILE A 34 -4.34 25.31 -32.93
CA ILE A 34 -3.89 24.44 -31.84
C ILE A 34 -4.28 23.00 -32.17
N LYS A 35 -3.35 22.07 -31.91
CA LYS A 35 -3.56 20.62 -32.00
C LYS A 35 -4.09 20.10 -30.66
N SER A 36 -5.31 19.57 -30.64
CA SER A 36 -5.95 19.16 -29.38
C SER A 36 -5.44 17.83 -28.83
N GLY A 37 -4.70 17.04 -29.60
CA GLY A 37 -4.31 15.67 -29.24
C GLY A 37 -5.48 14.73 -28.97
N ILE A 38 -6.71 15.17 -29.23
CA ILE A 38 -7.95 14.41 -29.05
C ILE A 38 -8.40 13.94 -30.44
N PHE A 39 -8.66 12.64 -30.56
CA PHE A 39 -8.95 11.99 -31.83
C PHE A 39 -10.36 11.41 -31.83
N VAL A 40 -11.08 11.61 -32.92
CA VAL A 40 -12.46 11.15 -33.11
C VAL A 40 -12.65 10.62 -34.53
N LEU A 41 -13.57 9.68 -34.72
CA LEU A 41 -13.97 9.24 -36.06
C LEU A 41 -14.63 10.40 -36.80
N ALA A 42 -14.28 10.58 -38.08
CA ALA A 42 -14.82 11.68 -38.89
C ALA A 42 -16.35 11.65 -39.01
N SER A 43 -16.95 10.45 -38.98
CA SER A 43 -18.42 10.26 -38.99
C SER A 43 -19.10 10.72 -37.69
N ARG A 44 -18.35 10.89 -36.60
CA ARG A 44 -18.86 11.25 -35.26
C ARG A 44 -18.60 12.71 -34.89
N PHE A 45 -18.07 13.52 -35.80
CA PHE A 45 -17.78 14.92 -35.56
C PHE A 45 -18.12 15.77 -36.79
N LYS A 46 -19.09 16.66 -36.67
CA LYS A 46 -19.53 17.53 -37.77
C LYS A 46 -19.87 18.93 -37.24
N ASP A 47 -19.46 19.95 -37.99
CA ASP A 47 -19.76 21.36 -37.69
C ASP A 47 -19.38 21.80 -36.25
N GLY A 48 -18.32 21.20 -35.70
CA GLY A 48 -17.83 21.49 -34.35
C GLY A 48 -18.55 20.75 -33.21
N ALA A 49 -19.48 19.84 -33.53
CA ALA A 49 -20.26 19.07 -32.57
C ALA A 49 -20.05 17.56 -32.73
N PHE A 50 -20.20 16.84 -31.61
CA PHE A 50 -20.19 15.38 -31.58
C PHE A 50 -21.55 14.83 -32.04
N ILE A 51 -21.53 13.84 -32.94
CA ILE A 51 -22.72 13.11 -33.38
C ILE A 51 -22.78 11.81 -32.60
N LYS A 52 -23.80 11.67 -31.74
CA LYS A 52 -24.00 10.47 -30.91
C LYS A 52 -24.72 9.37 -31.69
N PRO A 53 -24.26 8.10 -31.64
CA PRO A 53 -24.96 6.99 -32.27
C PRO A 53 -26.28 6.68 -31.55
N ARG A 54 -27.25 6.08 -32.27
CA ARG A 54 -28.59 5.80 -31.73
C ARG A 54 -28.65 4.57 -30.81
N ALA A 55 -27.80 3.55 -31.02
CA ALA A 55 -27.98 2.23 -30.40
C ALA A 55 -26.67 1.58 -29.91
N ASN A 56 -25.68 2.36 -29.48
CA ASN A 56 -24.42 1.82 -28.97
C ASN A 56 -24.00 2.53 -27.67
N GLN A 57 -24.32 1.94 -26.52
CA GLN A 57 -24.06 2.54 -25.21
C GLN A 57 -22.58 2.69 -24.88
N GLN A 58 -21.72 1.74 -25.30
CA GLN A 58 -20.27 1.83 -25.09
C GLN A 58 -19.67 2.98 -25.89
N GLU A 59 -20.02 3.09 -27.18
CA GLU A 59 -19.55 4.18 -28.03
C GLU A 59 -20.08 5.56 -27.57
N ILE A 60 -21.30 5.63 -27.02
CA ILE A 60 -21.83 6.85 -26.40
C ILE A 60 -20.98 7.27 -25.19
N ALA A 61 -20.58 6.33 -24.34
CA ALA A 61 -19.76 6.60 -23.17
C ALA A 61 -18.36 7.11 -23.57
N GLU A 62 -17.72 6.46 -24.55
CA GLU A 62 -16.42 6.90 -25.10
C GLU A 62 -16.50 8.29 -25.72
N LEU A 63 -17.55 8.58 -26.50
CA LEU A 63 -17.76 9.90 -27.09
C LEU A 63 -18.01 10.97 -26.03
N ARG A 64 -18.73 10.64 -24.95
CA ARG A 64 -18.95 11.56 -23.82
C ARG A 64 -17.63 11.88 -23.11
N ASP A 65 -16.83 10.87 -22.78
CA ASP A 65 -15.51 11.09 -22.17
C ASP A 65 -14.57 11.92 -23.08
N THR A 66 -14.64 11.68 -24.40
CA THR A 66 -13.89 12.48 -25.39
C THR A 66 -14.39 13.93 -25.44
N GLU A 67 -15.70 14.14 -25.37
CA GLU A 67 -16.35 15.46 -25.32
C GLU A 67 -15.96 16.22 -24.04
N ASP A 68 -15.99 15.55 -22.88
CA ASP A 68 -15.61 16.13 -21.58
C ASP A 68 -14.13 16.55 -21.54
N ARG A 69 -13.24 15.72 -22.11
CA ARG A 69 -11.82 16.06 -22.28
C ARG A 69 -11.62 17.28 -23.16
N LEU A 70 -12.38 17.39 -24.26
CA LEU A 70 -12.31 18.55 -25.16
C LEU A 70 -12.78 19.82 -24.46
N ILE A 71 -13.92 19.78 -23.78
CA ILE A 71 -14.49 20.92 -23.04
C ILE A 71 -13.50 21.38 -21.94
N SER A 72 -12.87 20.44 -21.25
CA SER A 72 -11.88 20.75 -20.21
C SER A 72 -10.66 21.49 -20.79
N LEU A 73 -10.16 21.06 -21.94
CA LEU A 73 -9.08 21.75 -22.66
C LEU A 73 -9.50 23.15 -23.11
N GLU A 74 -10.73 23.31 -23.61
CA GLU A 74 -11.23 24.62 -24.03
C GLU A 74 -11.33 25.61 -22.86
N ARG A 75 -11.85 25.15 -21.71
CA ARG A 75 -11.88 25.97 -20.49
C ARG A 75 -10.49 26.39 -20.05
N PHE A 76 -9.52 25.46 -20.09
CA PHE A 76 -8.13 25.77 -19.79
C PHE A 76 -7.54 26.84 -20.73
N LEU A 77 -7.78 26.72 -22.05
CA LEU A 77 -7.31 27.69 -23.04
C LEU A 77 -7.95 29.08 -22.88
N ILE A 78 -9.23 29.13 -22.53
CA ILE A 78 -9.91 30.39 -22.23
C ILE A 78 -9.31 31.02 -20.96
N GLY A 79 -9.13 30.24 -19.89
CA GLY A 79 -8.49 30.74 -18.66
C GLY A 79 -7.06 31.24 -18.87
N LEU A 80 -6.27 30.58 -19.73
CA LEU A 80 -4.96 31.09 -20.14
C LEU A 80 -5.05 32.45 -20.83
N SER A 81 -6.06 32.65 -21.68
CA SER A 81 -6.27 33.92 -22.39
C SER A 81 -6.72 35.08 -21.49
N GLU A 82 -7.28 34.77 -20.32
CA GLU A 82 -7.73 35.76 -19.33
C GLU A 82 -6.58 36.16 -18.39
N THR A 83 -5.61 35.27 -18.18
CA THR A 83 -4.52 35.43 -17.22
C THR A 83 -3.22 35.95 -17.83
N HIS A 84 -3.07 35.87 -19.16
CA HIS A 84 -1.84 36.27 -19.85
C HIS A 84 -2.11 37.34 -20.92
N PRO A 85 -1.21 38.32 -21.11
CA PRO A 85 -1.28 39.27 -22.22
C PRO A 85 -1.26 38.58 -23.59
N ILE A 86 -2.01 39.12 -24.57
CA ILE A 86 -2.11 38.56 -25.93
C ILE A 86 -0.74 38.36 -26.60
N LYS A 87 0.22 39.25 -26.34
CA LYS A 87 1.58 39.20 -26.92
C LYS A 87 2.39 37.97 -26.46
N GLU A 88 2.06 37.41 -25.30
CA GLU A 88 2.76 36.25 -24.72
C GLU A 88 2.16 34.91 -25.17
N LEU A 89 0.88 34.93 -25.59
CA LEU A 89 0.12 33.78 -26.07
C LEU A 89 0.56 33.35 -27.47
N THR A 90 1.83 33.03 -27.66
CA THR A 90 2.36 32.49 -28.92
C THR A 90 1.99 31.02 -29.08
N LYS A 91 2.06 30.51 -30.31
CA LYS A 91 1.78 29.09 -30.60
C LYS A 91 2.65 28.14 -29.77
N ASP A 92 3.92 28.48 -29.57
CA ASP A 92 4.86 27.65 -28.81
C ASP A 92 4.60 27.71 -27.30
N PHE A 93 4.22 28.88 -26.79
CA PHE A 93 3.78 29.03 -25.40
C PHE A 93 2.55 28.16 -25.11
N ILE A 94 1.52 28.28 -25.94
CA ILE A 94 0.29 27.50 -25.78
C ILE A 94 0.58 25.99 -25.90
N ALA A 95 1.43 25.57 -26.84
CA ALA A 95 1.82 24.17 -26.97
C ALA A 95 2.52 23.64 -25.70
N LYS A 96 3.39 24.45 -25.07
CA LYS A 96 4.06 24.10 -23.80
C LYS A 96 3.07 24.02 -22.64
N GLU A 97 2.14 24.96 -22.51
CA GLU A 97 1.14 24.95 -21.45
C GLU A 97 0.14 23.81 -21.61
N ILE A 98 -0.23 23.44 -22.85
CA ILE A 98 -1.00 22.23 -23.11
C ILE A 98 -0.22 20.97 -22.72
N ASP A 99 1.09 20.89 -23.01
CA ASP A 99 1.91 19.74 -22.59
C ASP A 99 2.01 19.65 -21.07
N ARG A 100 2.15 20.79 -20.38
CA ARG A 100 2.11 20.86 -18.90
C ARG A 100 0.76 20.41 -18.34
N TRP A 101 -0.34 20.85 -18.96
CA TRP A 101 -1.69 20.48 -18.54
C TRP A 101 -1.99 19.00 -18.74
N ARG A 102 -1.50 18.39 -19.84
CA ARG A 102 -1.67 16.95 -20.10
C ARG A 102 -0.73 16.07 -19.29
N ASN A 103 0.50 16.54 -19.08
CA ASN A 103 1.56 15.79 -18.41
C ASN A 103 2.04 16.54 -17.16
N PRO A 104 1.17 16.79 -16.17
CA PRO A 104 1.55 17.54 -14.97
C PRO A 104 2.72 16.89 -14.23
N GLU A 105 2.84 15.56 -14.30
CA GLU A 105 3.96 14.79 -13.73
C GLU A 105 5.33 15.14 -14.34
N LYS A 106 5.39 15.49 -15.63
CA LYS A 106 6.62 15.82 -16.35
C LYS A 106 7.17 17.19 -15.97
N TYR A 107 6.30 18.10 -15.53
CA TYR A 107 6.61 19.51 -15.29
C TYR A 107 6.45 19.96 -13.83
N ALA A 108 6.12 19.03 -12.94
CA ALA A 108 6.13 19.30 -11.50
C ALA A 108 7.53 19.78 -11.06
N PRO A 109 7.63 20.91 -10.31
CA PRO A 109 8.89 21.38 -9.76
C PRO A 109 9.56 20.26 -8.94
N LYS A 110 10.89 20.13 -9.04
CA LYS A 110 11.68 19.08 -8.36
C LYS A 110 11.47 19.03 -6.83
N GLU A 111 10.92 20.10 -6.23
CA GLU A 111 10.60 20.21 -4.80
C GLU A 111 9.19 19.69 -4.43
N VAL A 112 8.27 19.54 -5.39
CA VAL A 112 7.00 18.80 -5.25
C VAL A 112 7.12 17.41 -5.90
N LYS A 113 8.35 16.89 -5.99
CA LYS A 113 8.52 15.47 -5.72
C LYS A 113 8.31 15.32 -4.22
N LEU A 114 7.05 15.16 -3.78
CA LEU A 114 6.80 14.32 -2.62
C LEU A 114 7.72 13.13 -2.83
N LYS A 115 8.78 12.99 -2.02
CA LYS A 115 9.54 11.75 -1.99
C LYS A 115 8.46 10.69 -1.90
N LYS A 116 8.23 9.90 -2.94
CA LYS A 116 7.44 8.68 -2.79
C LYS A 116 8.24 7.87 -1.79
N LEU A 117 7.84 7.99 -0.53
CA LEU A 117 8.53 7.41 0.60
C LEU A 117 8.64 5.92 0.29
N SER A 118 9.82 5.36 0.48
CA SER A 118 9.96 3.91 0.41
C SER A 118 8.99 3.28 1.41
N PHE A 119 8.55 2.05 1.20
CA PHE A 119 7.80 1.35 2.25
C PHE A 119 8.63 1.27 3.55
N ASP A 120 9.97 1.33 3.46
CA ASP A 120 10.86 1.47 4.61
C ASP A 120 10.63 2.78 5.37
N ASP A 121 10.70 3.91 4.67
CA ASP A 121 10.50 5.24 5.25
C ASP A 121 9.10 5.34 5.89
N ILE A 122 8.08 4.76 5.23
CA ILE A 122 6.70 4.74 5.70
C ILE A 122 6.57 3.90 6.98
N ILE A 123 7.20 2.72 7.03
CA ILE A 123 7.18 1.88 8.24
C ILE A 123 7.95 2.57 9.38
N ASP A 124 9.07 3.22 9.09
CA ASP A 124 9.85 3.97 10.08
C ASP A 124 9.04 5.14 10.67
N GLU A 125 8.35 5.89 9.82
CA GLU A 125 7.46 6.97 10.24
C GLU A 125 6.26 6.44 11.05
N PHE A 126 5.65 5.34 10.60
CA PHE A 126 4.58 4.67 11.33
C PHE A 126 5.02 4.29 12.76
N LEU A 127 6.20 3.68 12.90
CA LEU A 127 6.74 3.28 14.20
C LEU A 127 7.04 4.48 15.09
N LYS A 128 7.67 5.52 14.53
CA LYS A 128 8.00 6.75 15.23
C LYS A 128 6.74 7.47 15.75
N GLN A 129 5.69 7.56 14.94
CA GLN A 129 4.47 8.26 15.32
C GLN A 129 3.62 7.45 16.31
N LYS A 130 3.53 6.12 16.15
CA LYS A 130 2.67 5.26 16.99
C LYS A 130 3.26 4.96 18.37
N GLN A 131 4.56 5.17 18.59
CA GLN A 131 5.24 4.96 19.88
C GLN A 131 4.86 3.61 20.51
N LEU A 132 5.02 2.54 19.73
CA LEU A 132 4.60 1.20 20.14
C LEU A 132 5.56 0.61 21.17
N SER A 133 5.08 -0.34 21.99
CA SER A 133 5.97 -1.14 22.83
C SER A 133 7.02 -1.87 21.99
N GLU A 134 8.24 -2.04 22.52
CA GLU A 134 9.36 -2.69 21.81
C GLU A 134 8.99 -4.03 21.12
N PRO A 135 8.22 -4.97 21.74
CA PRO A 135 7.83 -6.20 21.06
C PRO A 135 6.95 -5.96 19.82
N ARG A 136 6.06 -4.98 19.89
CA ARG A 136 5.19 -4.59 18.76
C ARG A 136 6.01 -3.96 17.64
N GLU A 137 7.00 -3.12 17.95
CA GLU A 137 7.91 -2.58 16.93
C GLU A 137 8.68 -3.71 16.23
N ARG A 138 9.24 -4.66 17.01
CA ARG A 138 9.92 -5.85 16.47
C ARG A 138 9.02 -6.62 15.49
N HIS A 139 7.73 -6.73 15.79
CA HIS A 139 6.75 -7.37 14.91
C HIS A 139 6.58 -6.64 13.55
N TYR A 140 6.60 -5.31 13.52
CA TYR A 140 6.58 -4.55 12.25
C TYR A 140 7.92 -4.65 11.51
N ARG A 141 9.05 -4.71 12.24
CA ARG A 141 10.35 -4.98 11.62
C ARG A 141 10.41 -6.35 10.95
N VAL A 142 9.72 -7.34 11.50
CA VAL A 142 9.55 -8.67 10.84
C VAL A 142 8.74 -8.53 9.56
N LEU A 143 7.65 -7.75 9.56
CA LEU A 143 6.86 -7.46 8.35
C LEU A 143 7.70 -6.76 7.27
N GLN A 144 8.46 -5.73 7.65
CA GLN A 144 9.36 -4.99 6.76
C GLN A 144 10.36 -5.94 6.07
N ARG A 145 11.06 -6.79 6.83
CA ARG A 145 11.99 -7.77 6.24
C ARG A 145 11.29 -8.80 5.36
N ALA A 146 10.07 -9.20 5.71
CA ALA A 146 9.30 -10.11 4.87
C ALA A 146 8.90 -9.47 3.52
N LEU A 147 8.52 -8.19 3.52
CA LEU A 147 8.25 -7.44 2.30
C LEU A 147 9.50 -7.31 1.42
N HIS A 148 10.67 -7.05 2.00
CA HIS A 148 11.94 -7.07 1.26
C HIS A 148 12.23 -8.43 0.62
N ARG A 149 12.03 -9.53 1.37
CA ARG A 149 12.21 -10.87 0.80
C ARG A 149 11.22 -11.18 -0.31
N PHE A 150 9.97 -10.77 -0.16
CA PHE A 150 8.95 -10.91 -1.18
C PHE A 150 9.31 -10.10 -2.44
N GLU A 151 9.74 -8.85 -2.29
CA GLU A 151 10.20 -8.03 -3.42
C GLU A 151 11.36 -8.70 -4.18
N LEU A 152 12.38 -9.20 -3.46
CA LEU A 152 13.50 -9.92 -4.08
C LEU A 152 13.06 -11.22 -4.75
N TYR A 153 12.13 -11.95 -4.14
CA TYR A 153 11.57 -13.17 -4.73
C TYR A 153 10.86 -12.86 -6.05
N GLN A 154 9.95 -11.87 -6.07
CA GLN A 154 9.24 -11.44 -7.26
C GLN A 154 10.19 -10.97 -8.38
N ARG A 155 11.32 -10.35 -8.03
CA ARG A 155 12.36 -9.97 -9.01
C ARG A 155 13.06 -11.15 -9.66
N LEU A 156 13.21 -12.26 -8.95
CA LEU A 156 13.88 -13.46 -9.46
C LEU A 156 12.94 -14.36 -10.26
N THR A 157 11.65 -14.41 -9.91
CA THR A 157 10.70 -15.37 -10.49
C THR A 157 9.82 -14.76 -11.57
N GLU A 158 9.19 -13.62 -11.32
CA GLU A 158 8.13 -13.10 -12.18
C GLU A 158 8.56 -11.86 -12.97
N LYS A 159 9.03 -10.83 -12.27
CA LYS A 159 9.23 -9.48 -12.82
C LYS A 159 10.52 -8.87 -12.30
N LYS A 160 11.58 -8.88 -13.11
CA LYS A 160 12.91 -8.33 -12.76
C LYS A 160 12.89 -6.90 -12.22
N SER A 161 11.96 -6.06 -12.67
CA SER A 161 11.78 -4.67 -12.24
C SER A 161 10.75 -4.47 -11.14
N TYR A 162 10.25 -5.55 -10.51
CA TYR A 162 9.25 -5.46 -9.46
C TYR A 162 9.75 -4.58 -8.30
N LYS A 163 8.89 -3.70 -7.81
CA LYS A 163 9.14 -2.90 -6.61
C LYS A 163 7.82 -2.80 -5.86
N PHE A 164 7.84 -3.21 -4.60
CA PHE A 164 6.66 -3.14 -3.76
C PHE A 164 6.31 -1.66 -3.50
N SER A 165 5.03 -1.32 -3.69
CA SER A 165 4.52 0.03 -3.49
C SER A 165 3.12 -0.05 -2.90
N LEU A 166 2.87 0.73 -1.84
CA LEU A 166 1.56 0.78 -1.19
C LEU A 166 0.50 1.37 -2.13
N ASP A 167 0.88 2.25 -3.05
CA ASP A 167 -0.04 2.87 -4.02
C ASP A 167 -0.58 1.89 -5.07
N THR A 168 0.24 0.89 -5.45
CA THR A 168 -0.07 -0.02 -6.56
C THR A 168 -0.39 -1.43 -6.08
N CYS A 169 -0.27 -1.70 -4.77
CA CYS A 169 -0.53 -3.01 -4.19
C CYS A 169 -2.00 -3.41 -4.42
N THR A 170 -2.24 -4.56 -5.03
CA THR A 170 -3.60 -5.08 -5.25
C THR A 170 -3.97 -6.16 -4.23
N THR A 171 -5.22 -6.60 -4.24
CA THR A 171 -5.67 -7.71 -3.40
C THR A 171 -4.93 -9.01 -3.77
N GLU A 172 -4.62 -9.20 -5.04
CA GLU A 172 -3.84 -10.33 -5.56
C GLU A 172 -2.40 -10.31 -5.02
N ASP A 173 -1.79 -9.12 -4.90
CA ASP A 173 -0.47 -8.99 -4.25
C ASP A 173 -0.52 -9.42 -2.78
N ILE A 174 -1.61 -9.16 -2.06
CA ILE A 174 -1.78 -9.63 -0.68
C ILE A 174 -1.84 -11.16 -0.63
N TYR A 175 -2.62 -11.79 -1.51
CA TYR A 175 -2.68 -13.26 -1.57
C TYR A 175 -1.33 -13.87 -1.98
N ALA A 176 -0.64 -13.28 -2.95
CA ALA A 176 0.69 -13.71 -3.37
C ALA A 176 1.70 -13.59 -2.21
N PHE A 177 1.63 -12.51 -1.44
CA PHE A 177 2.49 -12.33 -0.27
C PHE A 177 2.17 -13.34 0.84
N GLU A 178 0.90 -13.66 1.08
CA GLU A 178 0.53 -14.71 2.04
C GLU A 178 0.99 -16.10 1.60
N ALA A 179 0.87 -16.43 0.31
CA ALA A 179 1.36 -17.68 -0.24
C ALA A 179 2.89 -17.76 -0.11
N PHE A 180 3.60 -16.68 -0.43
CA PHE A 180 5.04 -16.56 -0.23
C PHE A 180 5.44 -16.82 1.23
N LEU A 181 4.76 -16.21 2.19
CA LEU A 181 5.05 -16.38 3.62
C LEU A 181 4.88 -17.83 4.10
N ARG A 182 3.88 -18.56 3.56
CA ARG A 182 3.68 -19.98 3.88
C ARG A 182 4.76 -20.86 3.26
N ALA A 183 5.22 -20.53 2.06
CA ALA A 183 6.26 -21.26 1.32
C ALA A 183 7.70 -20.88 1.72
N GLU A 184 7.90 -19.98 2.69
CA GLU A 184 9.24 -19.55 3.10
C GLU A 184 10.20 -20.70 3.49
N PRO A 185 9.77 -21.79 4.17
CA PRO A 185 10.66 -22.91 4.48
C PRO A 185 11.27 -23.56 3.24
N GLU A 186 10.48 -23.75 2.19
CA GLU A 186 10.90 -24.34 0.92
C GLU A 186 11.72 -23.33 0.10
N LEU A 187 11.26 -22.08 0.05
CA LEU A 187 11.93 -20.98 -0.67
C LEU A 187 13.29 -20.63 -0.06
N TYR A 188 13.51 -20.90 1.24
CA TYR A 188 14.81 -20.73 1.88
C TYR A 188 15.88 -21.59 1.22
N ASP A 189 15.55 -22.83 0.88
CA ASP A 189 16.50 -23.76 0.27
C ASP A 189 16.75 -23.41 -1.21
N GLN A 190 15.70 -22.96 -1.92
CA GLN A 190 15.79 -22.59 -3.33
C GLN A 190 16.49 -21.24 -3.58
N TYR A 191 16.26 -20.25 -2.71
CA TYR A 191 16.74 -18.87 -2.88
C TYR A 191 17.49 -18.35 -1.65
N PRO A 192 18.58 -19.02 -1.21
CA PRO A 192 19.26 -18.70 0.05
C PRO A 192 19.81 -17.27 0.11
N ASN A 193 20.14 -16.66 -1.03
CA ASN A 193 20.68 -15.30 -1.10
C ASN A 193 19.67 -14.23 -0.66
N ILE A 194 18.37 -14.45 -0.84
CA ILE A 194 17.31 -13.58 -0.34
C ILE A 194 17.39 -13.50 1.19
N TYR A 195 17.56 -14.66 1.84
CA TYR A 195 17.58 -14.79 3.30
C TYR A 195 18.92 -14.40 3.92
N LYS A 196 20.02 -14.43 3.15
CA LYS A 196 21.30 -13.80 3.54
C LYS A 196 21.16 -12.27 3.61
N SER A 197 20.48 -11.67 2.64
CA SER A 197 20.27 -10.22 2.57
C SER A 197 19.29 -9.74 3.64
N PHE A 198 18.16 -10.44 3.78
CA PHE A 198 17.10 -10.11 4.73
C PHE A 198 16.72 -11.32 5.59
N PRO A 199 17.42 -11.55 6.73
CA PRO A 199 17.19 -12.73 7.55
C PRO A 199 15.76 -12.76 8.13
N SER A 200 15.15 -13.95 8.13
CA SER A 200 13.84 -14.19 8.73
C SER A 200 13.89 -14.12 10.26
N ILE A 201 15.00 -14.58 10.85
CA ILE A 201 15.25 -14.62 12.30
C ILE A 201 16.53 -13.83 12.58
N THR A 202 16.43 -12.82 13.46
CA THR A 202 17.53 -11.87 13.74
C THR A 202 18.22 -12.09 15.09
N HIS A 203 17.68 -12.93 15.98
CA HIS A 203 18.26 -13.14 17.31
C HIS A 203 19.49 -14.06 17.26
N LYS A 204 20.57 -13.61 17.92
CA LYS A 204 21.89 -14.27 17.96
C LYS A 204 21.87 -15.67 18.60
N THR A 205 20.85 -15.98 19.40
CA THR A 205 20.73 -17.24 20.16
C THR A 205 20.12 -18.40 19.36
N HIS A 206 19.50 -18.15 18.21
CA HIS A 206 18.96 -19.25 17.40
C HIS A 206 20.06 -19.95 16.61
N LYS A 207 20.29 -21.23 16.92
CA LYS A 207 21.21 -22.10 16.17
C LYS A 207 20.81 -22.26 14.70
N VAL A 208 19.54 -22.03 14.36
CA VAL A 208 18.99 -22.21 13.00
C VAL A 208 18.35 -20.91 12.53
N LYS A 209 18.87 -20.33 11.44
CA LYS A 209 18.34 -19.12 10.79
C LYS A 209 17.25 -19.41 9.74
N LYS A 210 16.84 -20.68 9.62
CA LYS A 210 15.82 -21.15 8.66
C LYS A 210 14.41 -20.74 9.13
N PRO A 211 13.56 -20.18 8.24
CA PRO A 211 12.14 -19.98 8.53
C PRO A 211 11.46 -21.30 8.87
N LYS A 212 10.65 -21.30 9.93
CA LYS A 212 9.74 -22.42 10.25
C LYS A 212 8.39 -22.22 9.56
N PRO A 213 7.64 -23.29 9.28
CA PRO A 213 6.26 -23.19 8.81
C PRO A 213 5.43 -22.28 9.71
N ARG A 214 4.66 -21.39 9.10
CA ARG A 214 3.84 -20.39 9.81
C ARG A 214 2.44 -20.96 10.04
N GLY A 215 2.02 -21.02 11.31
CA GLY A 215 0.66 -21.44 11.67
C GLY A 215 -0.39 -20.38 11.36
N ASP A 216 -1.65 -20.80 11.26
CA ASP A 216 -2.78 -19.93 10.90
C ASP A 216 -2.92 -18.70 11.81
N ASN A 217 -2.84 -18.89 13.13
CA ASN A 217 -2.94 -17.77 14.09
C ASN A 217 -1.82 -16.72 13.87
N TYR A 218 -0.62 -17.18 13.50
CA TYR A 218 0.47 -16.28 13.15
C TYR A 218 0.14 -15.48 11.90
N MET A 219 -0.36 -16.15 10.85
CA MET A 219 -0.76 -15.52 9.59
C MET A 219 -1.85 -14.48 9.81
N VAL A 220 -2.90 -14.80 10.58
CA VAL A 220 -3.97 -13.85 10.92
C VAL A 220 -3.41 -12.63 11.65
N THR A 221 -2.56 -12.83 12.66
CA THR A 221 -1.94 -11.73 13.41
C THR A 221 -1.00 -10.89 12.54
N PHE A 222 -0.33 -11.53 11.57
CA PHE A 222 0.53 -10.85 10.61
C PHE A 222 -0.28 -9.99 9.64
N THR A 223 -1.35 -10.53 9.05
CA THR A 223 -2.25 -9.82 8.15
C THR A 223 -2.95 -8.66 8.87
N LYS A 224 -3.37 -8.81 10.13
CA LYS A 224 -3.91 -7.71 10.95
C LYS A 224 -2.93 -6.55 11.08
N ARG A 225 -1.64 -6.83 11.31
CA ARG A 225 -0.59 -5.78 11.36
C ARG A 225 -0.40 -5.10 10.02
N PHE A 226 -0.42 -5.87 8.93
CA PHE A 226 -0.26 -5.30 7.60
C PHE A 226 -1.45 -4.41 7.22
N LYS A 227 -2.67 -4.84 7.55
CA LYS A 227 -3.89 -4.04 7.40
C LYS A 227 -3.85 -2.75 8.23
N ALA A 228 -3.33 -2.82 9.47
CA ALA A 228 -3.17 -1.65 10.33
C ALA A 228 -2.20 -0.61 9.73
N LEU A 229 -1.12 -1.06 9.06
CA LEU A 229 -0.21 -0.18 8.33
C LEU A 229 -0.95 0.55 7.19
N PHE A 230 -1.69 -0.18 6.34
CA PHE A 230 -2.46 0.44 5.25
C PHE A 230 -3.52 1.42 5.75
N HIS A 231 -4.23 1.06 6.83
CA HIS A 231 -5.23 1.95 7.43
C HIS A 231 -4.60 3.25 7.93
N TRP A 232 -3.41 3.16 8.53
CA TRP A 232 -2.66 4.34 8.93
C TRP A 232 -2.19 5.17 7.72
N CYS A 233 -1.63 4.53 6.68
CA CYS A 233 -1.21 5.22 5.47
C CYS A 233 -2.38 5.98 4.81
N HIS A 234 -3.57 5.38 4.80
CA HIS A 234 -4.79 6.03 4.33
C HIS A 234 -5.18 7.23 5.20
N ALA A 235 -5.14 7.08 6.53
CA ALA A 235 -5.46 8.17 7.45
C ALA A 235 -4.46 9.35 7.36
N GLN A 236 -3.20 9.10 6.98
CA GLN A 236 -2.19 10.15 6.77
C GLN A 236 -2.18 10.71 5.34
N GLY A 237 -3.04 10.22 4.43
CA GLY A 237 -3.03 10.63 3.03
C GLY A 237 -1.77 10.19 2.26
N ILE A 238 -0.99 9.24 2.80
CA ILE A 238 0.21 8.68 2.17
C ILE A 238 -0.19 7.85 0.94
N THR A 239 -1.30 7.13 1.04
CA THR A 239 -1.91 6.42 -0.09
C THR A 239 -3.43 6.40 0.06
N MET A 240 -4.15 6.50 -1.05
CA MET A 240 -5.61 6.28 -1.08
C MET A 240 -5.96 4.83 -1.41
N ASN A 241 -4.94 4.00 -1.70
CA ASN A 241 -5.13 2.61 -2.05
C ASN A 241 -5.48 1.76 -0.81
N ASN A 242 -6.40 0.80 -0.99
CA ASN A 242 -6.79 -0.13 0.06
C ASN A 242 -6.97 -1.55 -0.54
N PRO A 243 -5.89 -2.35 -0.60
CA PRO A 243 -5.95 -3.71 -1.17
C PRO A 243 -6.76 -4.68 -0.31
N PHE A 244 -7.07 -4.31 0.93
CA PHE A 244 -7.81 -5.15 1.88
C PHE A 244 -9.33 -5.03 1.75
N VAL A 245 -9.86 -4.17 0.86
CA VAL A 245 -11.32 -4.01 0.67
C VAL A 245 -11.97 -5.31 0.19
N LYS A 246 -11.34 -6.00 -0.77
CA LYS A 246 -11.82 -7.27 -1.33
C LYS A 246 -11.09 -8.49 -0.77
N TYR A 247 -10.21 -8.28 0.21
CA TYR A 247 -9.46 -9.36 0.83
C TYR A 247 -10.39 -10.19 1.73
N VAL A 248 -10.42 -11.50 1.48
CA VAL A 248 -11.14 -12.48 2.29
C VAL A 248 -10.11 -13.42 2.89
N SER A 249 -10.03 -13.45 4.21
CA SER A 249 -9.10 -14.37 4.87
C SER A 249 -9.60 -15.80 4.77
N SER A 250 -8.72 -16.71 4.33
CA SER A 250 -9.01 -18.14 4.26
C SER A 250 -8.85 -18.85 5.61
N VAL A 251 -8.27 -18.17 6.60
CA VAL A 251 -7.94 -18.74 7.91
C VAL A 251 -8.40 -17.81 9.02
N TYR A 252 -8.84 -18.39 10.13
CA TYR A 252 -9.31 -17.67 11.31
C TYR A 252 -8.46 -18.06 12.51
N GLU A 253 -8.40 -17.18 13.51
CA GLU A 253 -7.76 -17.52 14.78
C GLU A 253 -8.52 -18.67 15.44
N LYS A 254 -7.82 -19.78 15.64
CA LYS A 254 -8.34 -20.94 16.36
C LYS A 254 -7.74 -20.94 17.75
N TYR A 255 -8.61 -20.87 18.75
CA TYR A 255 -8.24 -21.04 20.14
C TYR A 255 -8.73 -22.43 20.58
N GLY A 256 -7.84 -23.22 21.17
CA GLY A 256 -8.25 -24.47 21.79
C GLY A 256 -9.10 -24.21 23.04
N THR A 257 -9.91 -25.18 23.43
CA THR A 257 -10.60 -25.15 24.72
C THR A 257 -9.55 -25.16 25.83
N PRO A 258 -9.51 -24.13 26.70
CA PRO A 258 -8.61 -24.14 27.84
C PRO A 258 -8.96 -25.32 28.75
N ILE A 259 -7.97 -26.18 29.03
CA ILE A 259 -8.07 -27.23 30.04
C ILE A 259 -7.40 -26.67 31.28
N TYR A 260 -8.21 -26.42 32.31
CA TYR A 260 -7.72 -25.92 33.59
C TYR A 260 -7.26 -27.08 34.46
N ILE A 261 -6.20 -26.84 35.23
CA ILE A 261 -5.71 -27.76 36.25
C ILE A 261 -6.70 -27.72 37.42
N LYS A 262 -7.08 -28.89 37.93
CA LYS A 262 -8.00 -29.02 39.08
C LYS A 262 -7.28 -28.71 40.39
N ASP A 263 -8.03 -28.31 41.41
CA ASP A 263 -7.48 -28.04 42.74
C ASP A 263 -6.73 -29.25 43.31
N GLU A 264 -7.23 -30.47 43.09
CA GLU A 264 -6.59 -31.73 43.48
C GLU A 264 -5.21 -31.90 42.83
N GLU A 265 -5.07 -31.54 41.55
CA GLU A 265 -3.81 -31.62 40.80
C GLU A 265 -2.83 -30.54 41.24
N VAL A 266 -3.33 -29.34 41.61
CA VAL A 266 -2.52 -28.27 42.20
C VAL A 266 -1.96 -28.69 43.56
N LEU A 267 -2.81 -29.27 44.43
CA LEU A 267 -2.40 -29.78 45.74
C LEU A 267 -1.39 -30.92 45.61
N GLN A 268 -1.64 -31.86 44.70
CA GLN A 268 -0.69 -32.94 44.41
C GLN A 268 0.68 -32.39 44.00
N LEU A 269 0.71 -31.34 43.19
CA LEU A 269 1.96 -30.70 42.78
C LEU A 269 2.63 -29.94 43.94
N ALA A 270 1.84 -29.29 44.81
CA ALA A 270 2.35 -28.58 45.99
C ALA A 270 3.03 -29.53 46.99
N ASP A 271 2.47 -30.72 47.18
CA ASP A 271 2.98 -31.73 48.11
C ASP A 271 4.12 -32.58 47.50
N PHE A 272 4.37 -32.48 46.19
CA PHE A 272 5.39 -33.29 45.53
C PHE A 272 6.80 -32.88 45.95
N ASP A 273 7.61 -33.86 46.36
CA ASP A 273 9.00 -33.62 46.77
C ASP A 273 9.96 -33.49 45.57
N PHE A 274 10.44 -32.27 45.35
CA PHE A 274 11.49 -31.95 44.39
C PHE A 274 12.86 -31.76 45.04
N SER A 275 13.10 -32.29 46.25
CA SER A 275 14.39 -32.16 46.98
C SER A 275 15.62 -32.58 46.17
N TYR A 276 15.45 -33.54 45.25
CA TYR A 276 16.50 -33.98 44.32
C TYR A 276 16.89 -32.92 43.28
N ASN A 277 16.06 -31.90 43.07
CA ASN A 277 16.28 -30.82 42.11
C ASN A 277 15.73 -29.48 42.63
N LYS A 278 16.60 -28.72 43.31
CA LYS A 278 16.31 -27.38 43.84
C LYS A 278 15.70 -26.41 42.82
N HIS A 279 16.06 -26.53 41.54
CA HIS A 279 15.49 -25.68 40.50
C HIS A 279 14.00 -25.96 40.30
N LEU A 280 13.61 -27.23 40.20
CA LEU A 280 12.20 -27.63 40.09
C LEU A 280 11.42 -27.31 41.36
N ASP A 281 12.03 -27.52 42.53
CA ASP A 281 11.45 -27.16 43.83
C ASP A 281 11.08 -25.67 43.88
N THR A 282 12.00 -24.79 43.44
CA THR A 282 11.72 -23.35 43.34
C THR A 282 10.62 -23.04 42.31
N GLN A 283 10.59 -23.73 41.17
CA GLN A 283 9.55 -23.53 40.15
C GLN A 283 8.17 -23.99 40.63
N ARG A 284 8.09 -25.08 41.42
CA ARG A 284 6.86 -25.52 42.08
C ARG A 284 6.32 -24.39 42.94
N ASP A 285 7.13 -23.84 43.83
CA ASP A 285 6.68 -22.79 44.76
C ASP A 285 6.18 -21.54 44.02
N ILE A 286 6.90 -21.11 42.98
CA ILE A 286 6.48 -19.98 42.11
C ILE A 286 5.15 -20.29 41.42
N PHE A 287 4.99 -21.50 40.88
CA PHE A 287 3.78 -21.92 40.18
C PHE A 287 2.57 -21.99 41.13
N ILE A 288 2.72 -22.61 42.30
CA ILE A 288 1.66 -22.69 43.32
C ILE A 288 1.26 -21.29 43.79
N PHE A 289 2.24 -20.43 44.09
CA PHE A 289 1.97 -19.04 44.42
C PHE A 289 1.17 -18.33 43.31
N GLN A 290 1.54 -18.53 42.05
CA GLN A 290 0.84 -17.96 40.90
C GLN A 290 -0.60 -18.47 40.79
N CYS A 291 -0.86 -19.75 41.04
CA CYS A 291 -2.21 -20.33 41.09
C CYS A 291 -3.08 -19.67 42.17
N CYS A 292 -2.51 -19.35 43.34
CA CYS A 292 -3.24 -18.71 44.44
C CYS A 292 -3.68 -17.27 44.13
N ILE A 293 -2.89 -16.52 43.36
CA ILE A 293 -3.15 -15.09 43.10
C ILE A 293 -3.69 -14.80 41.70
N GLY A 294 -3.62 -15.75 40.78
CA GLY A 294 -4.13 -15.62 39.41
C GLY A 294 -3.42 -14.58 38.54
N CYS A 295 -2.19 -14.17 38.89
CA CYS A 295 -1.46 -13.16 38.12
C CYS A 295 -0.76 -13.75 36.88
N ARG A 296 -0.40 -12.91 35.90
CA ARG A 296 0.37 -13.37 34.73
C ARG A 296 1.82 -13.63 35.12
N VAL A 297 2.47 -14.59 34.46
CA VAL A 297 3.89 -14.92 34.69
C VAL A 297 4.77 -13.68 34.60
N GLY A 298 4.53 -12.82 33.60
CA GLY A 298 5.28 -11.58 33.43
C GLY A 298 5.10 -10.56 34.55
N ASP A 299 3.97 -10.60 35.26
CA ASP A 299 3.71 -9.77 36.44
C ASP A 299 4.38 -10.38 37.68
N THR A 300 4.29 -11.71 37.87
CA THR A 300 4.99 -12.45 38.94
C THR A 300 6.48 -12.18 38.92
N MET A 301 7.10 -12.24 37.73
CA MET A 301 8.55 -12.02 37.55
C MET A 301 9.01 -10.59 37.86
N LYS A 302 8.08 -9.63 37.96
CA LYS A 302 8.36 -8.23 38.31
C LYS A 302 8.03 -7.92 39.76
N MET A 303 7.43 -8.84 40.50
CA MET A 303 7.11 -8.62 41.90
C MET A 303 8.40 -8.45 42.72
N THR A 304 8.37 -7.47 43.60
CA THR A 304 9.43 -7.17 44.56
C THR A 304 8.89 -7.33 45.98
N PRO A 305 9.76 -7.48 46.99
CA PRO A 305 9.31 -7.54 48.39
C PRO A 305 8.44 -6.35 48.81
N ALA A 306 8.63 -5.17 48.22
CA ALA A 306 7.82 -3.98 48.48
C ALA A 306 6.35 -4.12 48.03
N ASN A 307 6.03 -5.09 47.17
CA ASN A 307 4.67 -5.37 46.74
C ASN A 307 3.89 -6.25 47.73
N VAL A 308 4.55 -6.80 48.75
CA VAL A 308 3.92 -7.66 49.77
C VAL A 308 3.72 -6.84 51.04
N ILE A 309 2.49 -6.42 51.30
CA ILE A 309 2.12 -5.69 52.52
C ILE A 309 1.76 -6.72 53.59
N ARG A 310 2.53 -6.75 54.69
CA ARG A 310 2.11 -7.47 55.89
C ARG A 310 1.11 -6.61 56.65
N THR A 311 -0.16 -6.98 56.61
CA THR A 311 -1.14 -6.50 57.59
C THR A 311 -0.87 -7.22 58.91
N LEU A 312 -0.61 -6.44 59.96
CA LEU A 312 -0.43 -6.89 61.34
C LEU A 312 -1.75 -7.37 61.94
#